data_AF-A0A381R3E0-F1
#
_entry.id   AF-A0A381R3E0-F1
#
_cell.length_a   1.000
_cell.length_b   1.000
_cell.length_c   1.000
_cell.angle_alpha   90.00
_cell.angle_beta   90.00
_cell.angle_gamma   90.00
#
_symmetry.space_group_name_H-M   'P 1'
#
loop_
_entity.id
_entity.type
_entity.pdbx_description
1 polymer ?
#
loop_
_entity_poly.entity_id
_entity_poly.type
_entity_poly.pdbx_seq_one_letter_code
_entity_poly.pdbx_strand_id
1 'polypeptide(L)'
;VIRRTRTLSTPSRLSALAVAGMLLVGCASSGTPVSWGDQADENGRGLAERNFLDACIESNGALSESRATTMCECVLAEVQGSATWDDYKRLNDHFKDKGDEVTESGLADMFPWFTDAVAACNT
;
A
#
# COMPACT_ATOMS: atom_id res chain seq x y z
N VAL A 1 32.78 -31.20 29.38
CA VAL A 1 32.48 -29.77 29.62
C VAL A 1 33.08 -28.96 28.47
N ILE A 2 32.26 -28.19 27.76
CA ILE A 2 32.52 -26.92 27.06
C ILE A 2 31.44 -26.74 25.98
N ARG A 3 30.51 -25.82 26.25
CA ARG A 3 29.50 -25.28 25.33
C ARG A 3 30.18 -24.36 24.33
N ARG A 4 29.82 -24.42 23.05
CA ARG A 4 29.97 -23.28 22.11
C ARG A 4 28.73 -23.15 21.25
N THR A 5 27.88 -22.23 21.72
CA THR A 5 27.13 -21.21 20.96
C THR A 5 26.66 -21.60 19.56
N ARG A 6 25.35 -21.87 19.46
CA ARG A 6 24.58 -21.77 18.22
C ARG A 6 24.63 -20.31 17.76
N THR A 7 25.29 -20.04 16.64
CA THR A 7 25.05 -18.83 15.87
C THR A 7 23.64 -18.96 15.30
N LEU A 8 22.65 -18.32 15.94
CA LEU A 8 21.36 -18.11 15.32
C LEU A 8 21.60 -17.21 14.11
N SER A 9 21.59 -17.82 12.92
CA SER A 9 21.42 -17.09 11.68
C SER A 9 20.11 -16.33 11.79
N THR A 10 20.22 -15.00 11.83
CA THR A 10 19.12 -14.05 11.77
C THR A 10 18.17 -14.45 10.63
N PRO A 11 16.86 -14.63 10.86
CA PRO A 11 15.94 -14.77 9.75
C PRO A 11 15.91 -13.43 9.02
N SER A 12 16.43 -13.42 7.79
CA SER A 12 16.16 -12.37 6.81
C SER A 12 14.64 -12.21 6.74
N ARG A 13 14.13 -11.08 7.27
CA ARG A 13 12.77 -10.62 7.01
C ARG A 13 12.78 -10.01 5.61
N LEU A 14 12.89 -10.87 4.61
CA LEU A 14 12.68 -10.53 3.21
C LEU A 14 11.44 -11.31 2.77
N SER A 15 10.62 -10.61 1.99
CA SER A 15 9.55 -11.18 1.15
C SER A 15 8.21 -11.45 1.84
N ALA A 16 7.36 -10.42 1.84
CA ALA A 16 5.93 -10.58 1.57
C ALA A 16 5.32 -9.25 1.07
N LEU A 17 5.90 -8.64 0.03
CA LEU A 17 5.16 -7.69 -0.81
C LEU A 17 4.54 -8.51 -1.94
N ALA A 18 3.43 -9.17 -1.63
CA ALA A 18 2.64 -9.87 -2.64
C ALA A 18 1.77 -8.82 -3.34
N VAL A 19 2.16 -8.45 -4.55
CA VAL A 19 1.39 -7.56 -5.43
C VAL A 19 0.13 -8.30 -5.86
N ALA A 20 -0.98 -8.05 -5.17
CA ALA A 20 -2.29 -8.49 -5.62
C ALA A 20 -2.85 -7.43 -6.59
N GLY A 21 -3.09 -7.86 -7.82
CA GLY A 21 -3.63 -7.03 -8.89
C GLY A 21 -4.97 -6.41 -8.50
N MET A 22 -5.04 -5.08 -8.55
CA MET A 22 -6.27 -4.31 -8.30
C MET A 22 -7.37 -4.75 -9.27
N LEU A 23 -8.33 -5.54 -8.77
CA LEU A 23 -9.50 -5.92 -9.54
C LEU A 23 -10.60 -4.84 -9.40
N LEU A 24 -10.97 -4.35 -10.58
CA LEU A 24 -11.99 -3.35 -10.88
C LEU A 24 -13.33 -3.63 -10.18
N VAL A 25 -13.80 -2.69 -9.37
CA VAL A 25 -15.14 -2.73 -8.77
C VAL A 25 -16.11 -1.80 -9.50
N GLY A 26 -17.28 -2.34 -9.85
CA GLY A 26 -18.56 -1.62 -9.74
C GLY A 26 -19.09 -0.88 -10.98
N CYS A 27 -20.08 -1.47 -11.66
CA CYS A 27 -20.94 -0.77 -12.60
C CYS A 27 -21.94 0.16 -11.88
N ALA A 28 -21.52 1.38 -11.50
CA ALA A 28 -22.43 2.51 -11.30
C ALA A 28 -21.61 3.82 -11.33
N SER A 29 -21.75 4.59 -12.41
CA SER A 29 -20.94 5.79 -12.75
C SER A 29 -19.49 5.46 -13.14
N SER A 30 -19.32 4.87 -14.32
CA SER A 30 -18.13 4.19 -14.86
C SER A 30 -16.96 5.11 -15.25
N GLY A 31 -16.56 6.03 -14.38
CA GLY A 31 -15.37 6.85 -14.56
C GLY A 31 -14.21 6.36 -13.70
N THR A 32 -12.98 6.43 -14.21
CA THR A 32 -11.79 6.45 -13.34
C THR A 32 -11.94 7.66 -12.40
N PRO A 33 -11.76 7.51 -11.07
CA PRO A 33 -11.84 8.66 -10.17
C PRO A 33 -10.86 9.76 -10.61
N VAL A 34 -11.26 11.01 -10.43
CA VAL A 34 -10.45 12.22 -10.67
C VAL A 34 -10.20 13.00 -9.38
N SER A 35 -10.72 12.52 -8.25
CA SER A 35 -10.41 13.03 -6.92
C SER A 35 -10.57 11.92 -5.86
N TRP A 36 -10.06 12.16 -4.65
CA TRP A 36 -10.19 11.23 -3.53
C TRP A 36 -11.63 10.95 -3.14
N GLY A 37 -12.52 11.95 -3.21
CA GLY A 37 -13.93 11.83 -2.81
C GLY A 37 -14.87 11.32 -3.90
N ASP A 38 -14.35 11.01 -5.09
CA ASP A 38 -15.18 10.52 -6.18
C ASP A 38 -15.77 9.14 -5.85
N GLN A 39 -17.04 8.96 -6.21
CA GLN A 39 -17.77 7.69 -6.01
C GLN A 39 -17.74 7.26 -4.54
N ALA A 40 -17.97 8.22 -3.63
CA ALA A 40 -18.08 8.00 -2.21
C ALA A 40 -19.15 6.95 -1.86
N ASP A 41 -18.84 6.12 -0.86
CA ASP A 41 -19.78 5.17 -0.28
C ASP A 41 -20.71 5.86 0.74
N GLU A 42 -21.50 5.06 1.45
CA GLU A 42 -22.42 5.55 2.49
C GLU A 42 -21.70 6.25 3.67
N ASN A 43 -20.39 6.01 3.83
CA ASN A 43 -19.56 6.61 4.87
C ASN A 43 -18.80 7.86 4.37
N GLY A 44 -18.99 8.26 3.12
CA GLY A 44 -18.30 9.40 2.51
C GLY A 44 -16.87 9.10 2.05
N ARG A 45 -16.42 7.85 2.12
CA ARG A 45 -15.08 7.44 1.67
C ARG A 45 -15.13 7.18 0.17
N GLY A 46 -14.30 7.86 -0.62
CA GLY A 46 -14.28 7.73 -2.08
C GLY A 46 -13.69 6.41 -2.58
N LEU A 47 -13.92 6.09 -3.86
CA LEU A 47 -13.52 4.80 -4.44
C LEU A 47 -12.00 4.60 -4.41
N ALA A 48 -11.22 5.65 -4.65
CA ALA A 48 -9.76 5.57 -4.61
C ALA A 48 -9.24 5.24 -3.21
N GLU A 49 -9.83 5.84 -2.18
CA GLU A 49 -9.48 5.57 -0.77
C GLU A 49 -9.80 4.12 -0.39
N ARG A 50 -10.99 3.64 -0.76
CA ARG A 50 -11.39 2.24 -0.50
C ARG A 50 -10.46 1.26 -1.21
N ASN A 51 -10.23 1.44 -2.51
CA ASN A 51 -9.36 0.57 -3.29
C ASN A 51 -7.92 0.55 -2.76
N PHE A 52 -7.39 1.70 -2.32
CA PHE A 52 -6.08 1.78 -1.70
C PHE A 52 -6.00 0.93 -0.43
N LEU A 53 -7.00 1.07 0.45
CA LEU A 53 -7.04 0.34 1.71
C LEU A 53 -7.19 -1.16 1.49
N ASP A 54 -8.11 -1.56 0.62
CA ASP A 54 -8.34 -2.97 0.29
C ASP A 54 -7.04 -3.61 -0.24
N ALA A 55 -6.38 -2.97 -1.21
CA ALA A 55 -5.13 -3.46 -1.78
C ALA A 55 -3.98 -3.51 -0.75
N CYS A 56 -3.88 -2.49 0.11
CA CYS A 56 -2.87 -2.44 1.17
C CYS A 56 -3.10 -3.55 2.21
N ILE A 57 -4.34 -3.76 2.64
CA ILE A 57 -4.71 -4.80 3.62
C ILE A 57 -4.45 -6.18 3.04
N GLU A 58 -4.87 -6.43 1.80
CA GLU A 58 -4.64 -7.69 1.09
C GLU A 58 -3.14 -8.02 0.98
N SER A 59 -2.33 -7.01 0.63
CA SER A 59 -0.87 -7.14 0.53
C SER A 59 -0.20 -7.44 1.89
N ASN A 60 -0.89 -7.16 3.00
CA ASN A 60 -0.40 -7.35 4.37
C ASN A 60 -1.14 -8.44 5.13
N GLY A 61 -1.70 -9.44 4.44
CA GLY A 61 -2.46 -10.55 5.04
C GLY A 61 -1.69 -11.44 6.02
N ALA A 62 -0.37 -11.26 6.17
CA ALA A 62 0.42 -11.89 7.24
C ALA A 62 0.19 -11.24 8.62
N LEU A 63 -0.32 -10.01 8.67
CA LEU A 63 -0.69 -9.30 9.90
C LEU A 63 -2.12 -9.70 10.31
N SER A 64 -2.51 -9.41 11.56
CA SER A 64 -3.94 -9.48 11.91
C SER A 64 -4.70 -8.41 11.13
N GLU A 65 -5.96 -8.68 10.78
CA GLU A 65 -6.82 -7.73 10.05
C GLU A 65 -6.83 -6.34 10.71
N SER A 66 -7.06 -6.29 12.03
CA SER A 66 -7.03 -5.04 12.80
C SER A 66 -5.73 -4.26 12.63
N ARG A 67 -4.60 -4.97 12.52
CA ARG A 67 -3.28 -4.39 12.42
C ARG A 67 -3.00 -3.89 11.01
N ALA A 68 -3.34 -4.68 10.00
CA ALA A 68 -3.25 -4.28 8.61
C ALA A 68 -4.11 -3.04 8.35
N THR A 69 -5.36 -3.02 8.84
CA THR A 69 -6.27 -1.87 8.71
C THR A 69 -5.66 -0.61 9.32
N THR A 70 -5.23 -0.64 10.58
CA THR A 70 -4.63 0.54 11.23
C THR A 70 -3.40 1.05 10.49
N MET A 71 -2.52 0.15 10.05
CA MET A 71 -1.32 0.53 9.29
C MET A 71 -1.71 1.16 7.95
N CYS A 72 -2.61 0.55 7.20
CA CYS A 72 -3.02 1.03 5.87
C CYS A 72 -3.80 2.36 5.93
N GLU A 73 -4.61 2.58 6.97
CA GLU A 73 -5.25 3.88 7.21
C GLU A 73 -4.24 4.97 7.54
N CYS A 74 -3.18 4.66 8.30
CA CYS A 74 -2.07 5.57 8.52
C CYS A 74 -1.37 5.93 7.19
N VAL A 75 -1.03 4.92 6.37
CA VAL A 75 -0.35 5.16 5.08
C VAL A 75 -1.22 6.01 4.16
N LEU A 76 -2.54 5.74 4.07
CA LEU A 76 -3.45 6.54 3.27
C LEU A 76 -3.45 8.01 3.72
N ALA A 77 -3.49 8.26 5.03
CA ALA A 77 -3.46 9.62 5.57
C ALA A 77 -2.14 10.35 5.25
N GLU A 78 -1.00 9.68 5.41
CA GLU A 78 0.32 10.24 5.05
C GLU A 78 0.43 10.53 3.55
N VAL A 79 -0.08 9.64 2.69
CA VAL A 79 -0.13 9.84 1.24
C VAL A 79 -0.99 11.06 0.87
N GLN A 80 -2.18 11.18 1.44
CA GLN A 80 -3.06 12.35 1.20
C GLN A 80 -2.46 13.66 1.71
N GLY A 81 -1.63 13.60 2.75
CA GLY A 81 -0.91 14.76 3.29
C GLY A 81 0.34 15.16 2.48
N SER A 82 0.98 14.19 1.81
CA SER A 82 2.29 14.37 1.19
C SER A 82 2.28 14.46 -0.34
N ALA A 83 1.19 14.04 -0.99
CA ALA A 83 1.11 13.92 -2.43
C ALA A 83 -0.14 14.58 -3.01
N THR A 84 -0.03 15.10 -4.23
CA THR A 84 -1.22 15.57 -4.97
C THR A 84 -2.01 14.38 -5.52
N TRP A 85 -3.24 14.64 -5.94
CA TRP A 85 -4.04 13.63 -6.64
C TRP A 85 -3.34 13.11 -7.91
N ASP A 86 -2.67 13.98 -8.66
CA ASP A 86 -1.93 13.58 -9.86
C ASP A 86 -0.69 12.72 -9.54
N ASP A 87 -0.03 12.98 -8.41
CA ASP A 87 1.06 12.13 -7.92
C ASP A 87 0.55 10.74 -7.53
N TYR A 88 -0.56 10.68 -6.80
CA TYR A 88 -1.23 9.42 -6.48
C TYR A 88 -1.62 8.64 -7.74
N LYS A 89 -2.19 9.31 -8.75
CA LYS A 89 -2.52 8.66 -10.03
C LYS A 89 -1.29 8.05 -10.69
N ARG A 90 -0.15 8.75 -10.70
CA ARG A 90 1.10 8.22 -11.26
C ARG A 90 1.59 6.98 -10.50
N LEU A 91 1.49 6.99 -9.17
CA LEU A 91 1.81 5.81 -8.35
C LEU A 91 0.87 4.65 -8.68
N ASN A 92 -0.43 4.91 -8.71
CA ASN A 92 -1.45 3.91 -9.00
C ASN A 92 -1.28 3.30 -10.41
N ASP A 93 -1.01 4.14 -11.41
CA ASP A 93 -0.75 3.70 -12.78
C ASP A 93 0.57 2.90 -12.86
N HIS A 94 1.59 3.27 -12.07
CA HIS A 94 2.81 2.47 -11.94
C HIS A 94 2.52 1.06 -11.41
N PHE A 95 1.73 0.92 -10.34
CA PHE A 95 1.34 -0.40 -9.84
C PHE A 95 0.48 -1.19 -10.84
N LYS A 96 -0.41 -0.53 -11.60
CA LYS A 96 -1.27 -1.20 -12.58
C LYS A 96 -0.52 -1.68 -13.81
N ASP A 97 0.38 -0.87 -14.33
CA ASP A 97 1.10 -1.16 -15.59
C ASP A 97 2.34 -2.01 -15.34
N LYS A 98 2.94 -1.90 -14.14
CA LYS A 98 4.24 -2.46 -13.79
C LYS A 98 4.25 -3.29 -12.52
N GLY A 99 3.09 -3.77 -12.06
CA GLY A 99 2.94 -4.50 -10.80
C GLY A 99 4.02 -5.56 -10.52
N ASP A 100 4.31 -6.42 -11.49
CA ASP A 100 5.32 -7.49 -11.35
C ASP A 100 6.78 -6.99 -11.34
N GLU A 101 7.01 -5.75 -11.80
CA GLU A 101 8.32 -5.09 -11.90
C GLU A 101 8.54 -4.09 -10.74
N VAL A 102 7.55 -3.89 -9.87
CA VAL A 102 7.67 -2.94 -8.75
C VAL A 102 8.72 -3.45 -7.76
N THR A 103 9.72 -2.61 -7.50
CA THR A 103 10.76 -2.85 -6.50
C THR A 103 10.77 -1.73 -5.47
N GLU A 104 11.22 -2.03 -4.26
CA GLU A 104 11.34 -1.04 -3.18
C GLU A 104 12.24 0.14 -3.60
N SER A 105 13.39 -0.13 -4.23
CA SER A 105 14.28 0.91 -4.74
C SER A 105 13.63 1.74 -5.85
N GLY A 106 12.90 1.11 -6.77
CA GLY A 106 12.18 1.83 -7.82
C GLY A 106 11.08 2.74 -7.26
N LEU A 107 10.37 2.29 -6.22
CA LEU A 107 9.39 3.12 -5.51
C LEU A 107 10.06 4.27 -4.77
N ALA A 108 11.19 4.04 -4.10
CA ALA A 108 11.93 5.09 -3.40
C ALA A 108 12.47 6.16 -4.38
N ASP A 109 12.89 5.75 -5.58
CA ASP A 109 13.41 6.66 -6.60
C ASP A 109 12.31 7.50 -7.26
N MET A 110 11.15 6.89 -7.58
CA MET A 110 10.06 7.55 -8.32
C MET A 110 9.00 8.20 -7.42
N PHE A 111 8.77 7.62 -6.24
CA PHE A 111 7.71 7.98 -5.31
C PHE A 111 8.23 8.01 -3.86
N PRO A 112 9.28 8.79 -3.54
CA PRO A 112 9.89 8.80 -2.20
C PRO A 112 8.88 9.10 -1.10
N TRP A 113 7.90 9.97 -1.37
CA TRP A 113 6.80 10.28 -0.45
C TRP A 113 5.95 9.07 -0.06
N PHE A 114 5.82 8.08 -0.95
CA PHE A 114 5.08 6.85 -0.67
C PHE A 114 5.88 5.93 0.23
N THR A 115 7.18 5.75 -0.05
CA THR A 115 8.06 4.94 0.80
C THR A 115 8.24 5.56 2.18
N ASP A 116 8.28 6.90 2.26
CA ASP A 116 8.33 7.63 3.53
C ASP A 116 7.04 7.44 4.34
N ALA A 117 5.87 7.51 3.70
CA ALA A 117 4.58 7.21 4.32
C ALA A 117 4.52 5.78 4.88
N VAL A 118 4.97 4.79 4.11
CA VAL A 118 5.05 3.39 4.56
C VAL A 118 6.00 3.26 5.75
N ALA A 119 7.17 3.90 5.70
CA ALA A 119 8.14 3.86 6.79
C ALA A 119 7.61 4.51 8.08
N ALA A 120 6.88 5.63 7.97
CA ALA A 120 6.30 6.33 9.11
C ALA A 120 5.20 5.51 9.82
N CYS A 121 4.44 4.72 9.05
CA CYS A 121 3.28 3.98 9.54
C CYS A 121 3.54 2.52 9.92
N ASN A 122 4.76 2.02 9.69
CA ASN A 122 5.16 0.64 10.03
C ASN A 122 5.47 0.48 11.53
N THR A 123 4.56 0.93 12.40
CA THR A 123 4.69 0.96 13.86
C THR A 123 3.79 -0.05 14.51
#